data_AF-A0A0D2K290-F1
#
_entry.id   AF-A0A0D2K290-F1
#
_cell.length_a   1.000
_cell.length_b   1.000
_cell.length_c   1.000
_cell.angle_alpha   90.00
_cell.angle_beta   90.00
_cell.angle_gamma   90.00
#
_symmetry.space_group_name_H-M   'P 1'
#
loop_
_entity.id
_entity.type
_entity.pdbx_description
1 polymer ?
#
loop_
_entity_poly.entity_id
_entity_poly.type
_entity_poly.pdbx_seq_one_letter_code
_entity_poly.pdbx_strand_id
1 'polypeptide(L)'
;MQLEEDDMTHYLASRPEQPQGGWRNMACARLSAELTLEKYSPITAIPRIEAPVLLVASTQDQLCPYDQVQRAVQLAKKGTLISREVAHFYLTSPEQLPSLMREQVAWLLDVLGLQRAATPEEAHEQAERRAGAAVEAAEGEAGAGEASTD
;
A
#
# COMPACT_ATOMS: atom_id res chain seq x y z
N MET A 1 27.06 7.37 1.48
CA MET A 1 26.52 6.59 2.61
C MET A 1 27.30 5.30 2.68
N GLN A 2 27.96 5.04 3.80
CA GLN A 2 28.41 3.69 4.14
C GLN A 2 27.20 3.02 4.80
N LEU A 3 26.78 1.87 4.27
CA LEU A 3 25.75 1.04 4.91
C LEU A 3 26.44 0.17 5.95
N GLU A 4 25.75 -0.14 7.04
CA GLU A 4 26.20 -1.15 7.99
C GLU A 4 26.28 -2.52 7.31
N GLU A 5 27.09 -3.42 7.86
CA GLU A 5 27.42 -4.72 7.22
C GLU A 5 26.17 -5.60 7.00
N ASP A 6 25.24 -5.59 7.96
CA ASP A 6 23.98 -6.31 7.88
C ASP A 6 23.07 -5.77 6.77
N ASP A 7 22.97 -4.44 6.65
CA ASP A 7 22.19 -3.77 5.61
C ASP A 7 22.76 -4.03 4.22
N MET A 8 24.09 -4.03 4.09
CA MET A 8 24.76 -4.38 2.84
C MET A 8 24.48 -5.83 2.44
N THR A 9 24.52 -6.75 3.40
CA THR A 9 24.23 -8.17 3.15
C THR A 9 22.80 -8.38 2.67
N HIS A 10 21.83 -7.77 3.34
CA HIS A 10 20.42 -7.85 2.93
C HIS A 10 20.19 -7.22 1.55
N TYR A 11 20.82 -6.08 1.29
CA TYR A 11 20.73 -5.39 0.01
C TYR A 11 21.28 -6.21 -1.15
N LEU A 12 22.39 -6.92 -0.95
CA LEU A 12 22.95 -7.79 -1.99
C LEU A 12 22.09 -9.03 -2.22
N ALA A 13 21.51 -9.61 -1.16
CA ALA A 13 20.66 -10.80 -1.24
C ALA A 13 19.34 -10.57 -2.01
N SER A 14 18.84 -9.32 -2.06
CA SER A 14 17.61 -8.97 -2.78
C SER A 14 17.81 -8.73 -4.28
N ARG A 15 19.04 -8.80 -4.80
CA ARG A 15 19.33 -8.60 -6.22
C ARG A 15 19.45 -9.93 -6.96
N PRO A 16 19.01 -10.01 -8.23
CA PRO A 16 19.29 -11.18 -9.05
C PRO A 16 20.80 -11.33 -9.29
N GLU A 17 21.31 -12.56 -9.24
CA GLU A 17 22.74 -12.88 -9.45
C GLU A 17 23.25 -12.37 -10.80
N GLN A 18 22.40 -12.42 -11.81
CA GLN A 18 22.65 -11.81 -13.12
C GLN A 18 21.71 -10.60 -13.29
N PRO A 19 22.24 -9.41 -13.60
CA PRO A 19 21.42 -8.26 -13.93
C PRO A 19 20.49 -8.61 -15.09
N GLN A 20 19.18 -8.60 -14.85
CA GLN A 20 18.20 -8.82 -15.91
C GLN A 20 17.94 -7.51 -16.65
N GLY A 21 18.27 -7.47 -17.93
CA GLY A 21 18.04 -6.34 -18.84
C GLY A 21 19.30 -5.81 -19.54
N GLY A 22 19.13 -5.33 -20.77
CA GLY A 22 20.18 -4.66 -21.56
C GLY A 22 20.27 -3.15 -21.35
N TRP A 23 19.59 -2.63 -20.32
CA TRP A 23 19.57 -1.21 -20.02
C TRP A 23 20.97 -0.73 -19.64
N ARG A 24 21.55 0.13 -20.48
CA ARG A 24 22.80 0.82 -20.19
C ARG A 24 22.45 2.22 -19.70
N ASN A 25 22.90 2.56 -18.49
CA ASN A 25 22.86 3.94 -18.03
C ASN A 25 23.81 4.78 -18.90
N MET A 26 23.26 5.41 -19.95
CA MET A 26 24.03 6.26 -20.87
C MET A 26 24.44 7.59 -20.21
N ALA A 27 23.62 8.07 -19.28
CA ALA A 27 23.90 9.21 -18.42
C ALA A 27 23.32 8.94 -17.04
N CYS A 28 23.98 9.45 -16.00
CA CYS A 28 23.41 9.42 -14.66
C CYS A 28 22.27 10.45 -14.62
N ALA A 29 21.02 10.02 -14.74
CA ALA A 29 19.86 10.92 -14.70
C ALA A 29 19.86 11.80 -13.43
N ARG A 30 20.40 11.26 -12.32
CA ARG A 30 20.64 12.00 -11.08
C ARG A 30 21.64 13.14 -11.27
N LEU A 31 22.69 12.97 -12.07
CA LEU A 31 23.62 14.07 -12.38
C LEU A 31 22.90 15.19 -13.14
N SER A 32 22.05 14.86 -14.11
CA SER A 32 21.24 15.86 -14.79
C SER A 32 20.30 16.56 -13.82
N ALA A 33 19.63 15.84 -12.92
CA ALA A 33 18.78 16.42 -11.89
C ALA A 33 19.57 17.32 -10.92
N GLU A 34 20.74 16.88 -10.46
CA GLU A 34 21.60 17.67 -9.55
C GLU A 34 22.18 18.92 -10.22
N LEU A 35 22.53 18.84 -11.52
CA LEU A 35 23.14 19.94 -12.28
C LEU A 35 22.13 20.91 -12.88
N THR A 36 20.91 20.46 -13.23
CA THR A 36 19.88 21.31 -13.87
C THR A 36 18.80 21.78 -12.89
N LEU A 37 18.57 21.03 -11.82
CA LEU A 37 17.66 21.38 -10.73
C LEU A 37 18.52 21.64 -9.50
N GLU A 38 19.15 22.82 -9.43
CA GLU A 38 19.80 23.27 -8.20
C GLU A 38 18.86 22.99 -7.02
N LYS A 39 19.22 21.99 -6.18
CA LYS A 39 18.43 21.54 -5.01
C LYS A 39 17.11 20.84 -5.35
N TYR A 40 17.18 19.70 -6.04
CA TYR A 40 16.06 18.75 -6.09
C TYR A 40 15.65 18.33 -4.66
N SER A 41 14.58 18.93 -4.15
CA SER A 41 14.02 18.65 -2.83
C SER A 41 12.54 18.31 -3.01
N PRO A 42 12.19 17.01 -3.18
CA PRO A 42 10.82 16.56 -3.45
C PRO A 42 9.77 17.16 -2.49
N ILE A 43 10.15 17.36 -1.23
CA ILE A 43 9.26 17.92 -0.19
C ILE A 43 8.72 19.32 -0.56
N THR A 44 9.48 20.11 -1.32
CA THR A 44 9.06 21.45 -1.77
C THR A 44 7.97 21.41 -2.85
N ALA A 45 7.84 20.28 -3.56
CA ALA A 45 6.84 20.09 -4.60
C ALA A 45 5.53 19.53 -4.04
N ILE A 46 5.53 18.93 -2.85
CA ILE A 46 4.35 18.26 -2.26
C ILE A 46 3.11 19.17 -2.20
N PRO A 47 3.19 20.44 -1.75
CA PRO A 47 2.02 21.32 -1.72
C PRO A 47 1.37 21.59 -3.08
N ARG A 48 2.08 21.32 -4.18
CA ARG A 48 1.61 21.53 -5.57
C ARG A 48 0.91 20.30 -6.14
N ILE A 49 0.91 19.17 -5.44
CA ILE A 49 0.27 17.93 -5.90
C ILE A 49 -1.22 17.99 -5.58
N GLU A 50 -2.07 17.98 -6.62
CA GLU A 50 -3.54 17.97 -6.49
C GLU A 50 -4.13 16.55 -6.36
N ALA A 51 -3.38 15.53 -6.81
CA ALA A 51 -3.77 14.14 -6.72
C ALA A 51 -3.66 13.63 -5.26
N PRO A 52 -4.45 12.61 -4.87
CA PRO A 52 -4.23 11.88 -3.62
C PRO A 52 -2.82 11.28 -3.57
N VAL A 53 -2.16 11.40 -2.42
CA VAL A 53 -0.78 10.92 -2.21
C VAL A 53 -0.76 9.95 -1.04
N LEU A 54 -0.31 8.72 -1.30
CA LEU A 54 0.04 7.76 -0.27
C LEU A 54 1.54 7.84 0.01
N LEU A 55 1.90 8.08 1.26
CA LEU A 55 3.26 7.92 1.76
C LEU A 55 3.34 6.66 2.63
N VAL A 56 4.46 5.96 2.53
CA VAL A 56 4.78 4.79 3.36
C VAL A 56 6.10 5.05 4.07
N ALA A 57 6.16 4.78 5.37
CA ALA A 57 7.36 5.02 6.16
C ALA A 57 7.64 3.94 7.20
N SER A 58 8.92 3.79 7.50
CA SER A 58 9.43 3.06 8.65
C SER A 58 9.64 4.04 9.80
N THR A 59 9.14 3.74 11.01
CA THR A 59 9.30 4.66 12.16
C THR A 59 10.70 4.60 12.78
N GLN A 60 11.45 3.51 12.54
CA GLN A 60 12.83 3.34 12.99
C GLN A 60 13.85 3.60 11.87
N ASP A 61 13.43 4.31 10.82
CA ASP A 61 14.26 4.61 9.65
C ASP A 61 15.33 5.67 9.97
N GLN A 62 16.61 5.28 9.82
CA GLN A 62 17.77 6.17 10.00
C GLN A 62 18.23 6.80 8.67
N LEU A 63 17.75 6.30 7.52
CA LEU A 63 18.12 6.80 6.19
C LEU A 63 17.12 7.87 5.70
N CYS A 64 15.84 7.64 5.95
CA CYS A 64 14.74 8.56 5.65
C CYS A 64 13.93 8.82 6.93
N PRO A 65 14.32 9.83 7.74
CA PRO A 65 13.71 10.06 9.04
C PRO A 65 12.18 10.19 8.98
N TYR A 66 11.49 9.47 9.89
CA TYR A 66 10.04 9.39 9.91
C TYR A 66 9.34 10.75 10.02
N ASP A 67 9.93 11.68 10.78
CA ASP A 67 9.44 13.06 10.94
C ASP A 67 9.36 13.83 9.61
N GLN A 68 10.28 13.55 8.69
CA GLN A 68 10.25 14.16 7.35
C GLN A 68 9.07 13.64 6.53
N VAL A 69 8.74 12.35 6.66
CA VAL A 69 7.59 11.75 5.97
C VAL A 69 6.28 12.24 6.60
N GLN A 70 6.23 12.38 7.92
CA GLN A 70 5.09 13.02 8.60
C GLN A 70 4.89 14.46 8.14
N ARG A 71 5.97 15.24 8.04
CA ARG A 71 5.90 16.60 7.50
C ARG A 71 5.39 16.61 6.05
N ALA A 72 5.87 15.68 5.23
CA ALA A 72 5.41 15.51 3.86
C ALA A 72 3.90 15.22 3.79
N VAL A 73 3.36 14.33 4.62
CA VAL A 73 1.91 14.04 4.59
C VAL A 73 1.07 15.26 5.01
N GLN A 74 1.56 16.06 5.96
CA GLN A 74 0.89 17.30 6.39
C GLN A 74 0.91 18.39 5.31
N LEU A 75 1.94 18.42 4.48
CA LEU A 75 2.06 19.36 3.36
C LEU A 75 1.20 18.96 2.15
N ALA A 76 0.82 17.68 2.04
CA ALA A 76 0.02 17.18 0.94
C ALA A 76 -1.45 17.60 1.11
N LYS A 77 -2.08 18.07 0.03
CA LYS A 77 -3.51 18.47 0.05
C LYS A 77 -4.44 17.30 0.38
N LYS A 78 -4.05 16.08 -0.01
CA LYS A 78 -4.79 14.83 0.14
C LYS A 78 -3.82 13.70 0.52
N GLY A 79 -3.10 13.87 1.62
CA GLY A 79 -2.09 12.93 2.09
C GLY A 79 -2.65 11.80 2.96
N THR A 80 -2.19 10.58 2.71
CA THR A 80 -2.40 9.40 3.58
C THR A 80 -1.03 8.82 3.94
N LEU A 81 -0.87 8.35 5.18
CA LEU A 81 0.37 7.74 5.67
C LEU A 81 0.10 6.33 6.16
N ILE A 82 0.84 5.35 5.64
CA ILE A 82 1.00 4.03 6.23
C ILE A 82 2.37 4.01 6.92
N SER A 83 2.44 3.55 8.16
CA SER A 83 3.70 3.42 8.88
C SER A 83 3.89 2.05 9.52
N ARG A 84 5.14 1.61 9.64
CA ARG A 84 5.54 0.35 10.30
C ARG A 84 6.67 0.59 11.29
N GLU A 85 6.62 -0.11 12.42
CA GLU A 85 7.66 -0.06 13.44
C GLU A 85 8.81 -1.02 13.10
N VAL A 86 9.55 -0.68 12.05
CA VAL A 86 10.70 -1.43 11.56
C VAL A 86 11.76 -0.46 11.04
N ALA A 87 13.00 -0.90 10.83
CA ALA A 87 14.04 -0.12 10.17
C ALA A 87 13.82 -0.05 8.64
N HIS A 88 14.63 0.75 7.93
CA HIS A 88 14.43 1.09 6.51
C HIS A 88 14.21 -0.13 5.60
N PHE A 89 15.14 -1.08 5.63
CA PHE A 89 15.13 -2.24 4.74
C PHE A 89 14.10 -3.31 5.11
N TYR A 90 13.66 -3.33 6.38
CA TYR A 90 12.66 -4.28 6.85
C TYR A 90 11.23 -3.92 6.41
N LEU A 91 11.00 -2.70 5.91
CA LEU A 91 9.70 -2.30 5.37
C LEU A 91 9.24 -3.20 4.22
N THR A 92 10.20 -3.71 3.44
CA THR A 92 9.97 -4.58 2.29
C THR A 92 10.31 -6.05 2.58
N SER A 93 10.46 -6.43 3.85
CA SER A 93 10.74 -7.81 4.23
C SER A 93 9.53 -8.72 3.93
N PRO A 94 9.73 -10.04 3.79
CA PRO A 94 8.62 -10.98 3.56
C PRO A 94 7.51 -10.92 4.61
N GLU A 95 7.83 -10.52 5.84
CA GLU A 95 6.86 -10.38 6.93
C GLU A 95 5.97 -9.14 6.76
N GLN A 96 6.55 -8.02 6.30
CA GLN A 96 5.82 -6.75 6.16
C GLN A 96 5.09 -6.64 4.82
N LEU A 97 5.75 -7.06 3.74
CA LEU A 97 5.37 -6.75 2.37
C LEU A 97 3.94 -7.21 2.01
N PRO A 98 3.47 -8.43 2.35
CA PRO A 98 2.12 -8.85 2.00
C PRO A 98 1.03 -7.96 2.62
N SER A 99 1.20 -7.55 3.88
CA SER A 99 0.24 -6.65 4.54
C SER A 99 0.28 -5.25 3.94
N LEU A 100 1.49 -4.73 3.69
CA LEU A 100 1.71 -3.41 3.12
C LEU A 100 1.10 -3.30 1.72
N MET A 101 1.32 -4.30 0.85
CA MET A 101 0.74 -4.34 -0.49
C MET A 101 -0.79 -4.36 -0.45
N ARG A 102 -1.41 -5.11 0.50
CA ARG A 102 -2.87 -5.12 0.65
C ARG A 102 -3.42 -3.74 1.02
N GLU A 103 -2.78 -3.03 1.94
CA GLU A 103 -3.18 -1.67 2.33
C GLU A 103 -3.00 -0.66 1.19
N GLN A 104 -1.90 -0.75 0.43
CA GLN A 104 -1.66 0.09 -0.73
C GLN A 104 -2.72 -0.11 -1.83
N VAL A 105 -3.06 -1.37 -2.12
CA VAL A 105 -4.10 -1.71 -3.11
C VAL A 105 -5.48 -1.25 -2.60
N ALA A 106 -5.79 -1.47 -1.32
CA ALA A 106 -7.05 -1.03 -0.74
C ALA A 106 -7.20 0.51 -0.84
N TRP A 107 -6.15 1.25 -0.48
CA TRP A 107 -6.12 2.71 -0.63
C TRP A 107 -6.32 3.15 -2.09
N LEU A 108 -5.64 2.49 -3.03
CA LEU A 108 -5.76 2.83 -4.45
C LEU A 108 -7.18 2.59 -4.97
N LEU A 109 -7.80 1.47 -4.60
CA LEU A 109 -9.17 1.14 -4.98
C LEU A 109 -10.16 2.15 -4.41
N ASP A 110 -10.00 2.54 -3.14
CA ASP A 110 -10.81 3.59 -2.50
C ASP A 110 -10.69 4.94 -3.21
N VAL A 111 -9.46 5.38 -3.49
CA VAL A 111 -9.19 6.63 -4.23
C VAL A 111 -9.83 6.62 -5.63
N LEU A 112 -9.86 5.46 -6.28
CA LEU A 112 -10.46 5.31 -7.61
C LEU A 112 -11.99 5.08 -7.56
N GLY A 113 -12.59 4.98 -6.37
CA GLY A 113 -14.00 4.64 -6.21
C GLY A 113 -14.35 3.24 -6.72
N LEU A 114 -13.37 2.34 -6.73
CA LEU A 114 -13.53 0.96 -7.18
C LEU A 114 -13.79 0.06 -5.97
N GLN A 115 -14.79 -0.81 -6.08
CA GLN A 115 -14.96 -1.87 -5.10
C GLN A 115 -13.89 -2.94 -5.32
N ARG A 116 -13.23 -3.36 -4.24
CA ARG A 116 -12.37 -4.54 -4.25
C ARG A 116 -13.24 -5.74 -4.61
N ALA A 117 -12.81 -6.52 -5.61
CA ALA A 117 -13.39 -7.84 -5.83
C ALA A 117 -13.17 -8.69 -4.58
N ALA A 118 -14.23 -9.34 -4.08
CA ALA A 118 -14.12 -10.26 -2.95
C ALA A 118 -13.07 -11.34 -3.26
N THR A 119 -12.28 -11.74 -2.24
CA THR A 119 -11.46 -12.94 -2.37
C THR A 119 -12.35 -14.16 -2.60
N PRO A 120 -11.83 -15.28 -3.13
CA PRO A 120 -12.61 -16.52 -3.24
C PRO A 120 -13.21 -16.96 -1.89
N GLU A 121 -12.49 -16.76 -0.80
CA GLU A 121 -12.95 -17.07 0.57
C GLU A 121 -14.07 -16.12 1.02
N GLU A 122 -13.89 -14.80 0.85
CA GLU A 122 -14.91 -13.79 1.17
C GLU A 122 -16.17 -13.98 0.30
N ALA A 123 -15.99 -14.38 -0.97
CA ALA A 123 -17.07 -14.67 -1.89
C ALA A 123 -17.83 -15.95 -1.49
N HIS A 124 -17.12 -16.99 -1.06
CA HIS A 124 -17.73 -18.22 -0.56
C HIS A 124 -18.53 -17.96 0.72
N GLU A 125 -17.96 -17.24 1.69
CA GLU A 125 -18.65 -16.89 2.93
C GLU A 125 -19.89 -16.01 2.67
N GLN A 126 -19.80 -15.04 1.74
CA GLN A 126 -20.97 -14.27 1.31
C GLN A 126 -22.04 -15.14 0.65
N ALA A 127 -21.65 -16.15 -0.14
CA ALA A 127 -22.59 -17.07 -0.76
C ALA A 127 -23.33 -17.91 0.28
N GLU A 128 -22.63 -18.41 1.30
CA GLU A 128 -23.24 -19.17 2.40
C GLU A 128 -24.22 -18.31 3.21
N ARG A 129 -23.85 -17.07 3.56
CA ARG A 129 -24.77 -16.15 4.28
C ARG A 129 -26.01 -15.84 3.45
N ARG A 130 -25.87 -15.62 2.15
CA ARG A 130 -27.01 -15.38 1.25
C ARG A 130 -27.91 -16.61 1.14
N ALA A 131 -27.34 -17.81 1.07
CA ALA A 131 -28.10 -19.05 1.06
C ALA A 131 -28.88 -19.24 2.37
N GLY A 132 -28.25 -19.01 3.53
CA GLY A 132 -28.90 -19.08 4.83
C GLY A 132 -30.07 -18.09 4.97
N ALA A 133 -29.86 -16.82 4.61
CA ALA A 133 -30.90 -15.80 4.66
C ALA A 133 -32.08 -16.10 3.72
N ALA A 134 -31.84 -16.73 2.56
CA ALA A 134 -32.91 -17.12 1.64
C ALA A 134 -33.78 -18.26 2.21
N VAL A 135 -33.18 -19.19 2.95
CA VAL A 135 -33.91 -20.26 3.66
C VAL A 135 -34.79 -19.66 4.75
N GLU A 136 -34.23 -18.81 5.61
CA GLU A 136 -34.99 -18.15 6.69
C GLU A 136 -36.17 -17.31 6.16
N ALA A 137 -35.97 -16.60 5.04
CA ALA A 137 -37.05 -15.83 4.41
C ALA A 137 -38.18 -16.73 3.89
N ALA A 138 -37.85 -17.88 3.27
CA ALA A 138 -38.85 -18.81 2.76
C ALA A 138 -39.66 -19.48 3.89
N GLU A 139 -39.02 -19.81 5.02
CA GLU A 139 -39.70 -20.36 6.19
C GLU A 139 -40.63 -19.33 6.86
N GLY A 140 -40.23 -18.06 6.90
CA GLY A 140 -41.07 -16.97 7.41
C GLY A 140 -42.36 -16.75 6.61
N GLU A 141 -42.31 -16.88 5.29
CA GLU A 141 -43.49 -16.75 4.42
C GLU A 141 -44.44 -17.95 4.55
N ALA A 142 -43.92 -19.17 4.71
CA ALA A 142 -44.72 -20.36 4.91
C ALA A 142 -45.49 -20.33 6.24
N GLY A 143 -44.87 -19.83 7.32
CA GLY A 143 -45.50 -19.73 8.64
C GLY A 143 -46.60 -18.66 8.75
N ALA A 144 -46.56 -17.62 7.91
CA ALA A 144 -47.58 -16.57 7.90
C ALA A 144 -48.91 -16.98 7.23
N GLY A 145 -48.91 -18.05 6.42
CA GLY A 145 -50.08 -18.53 5.69
C GLY A 145 -51.05 -19.39 6.52
N GLU A 146 -50.62 -19.95 7.65
CA GLU A 146 -51.43 -20.89 8.44
C GLU A 146 -52.32 -20.22 9.51
N ALA A 147 -52.23 -18.90 9.71
CA ALA A 147 -52.91 -18.19 10.80
C ALA A 147 -54.22 -17.46 10.41
N SER A 148 -54.77 -17.66 9.21
CA SER A 148 -55.99 -16.95 8.75
C SER A 148 -57.01 -17.87 8.10
N THR A 149 -57.64 -18.72 8.89
CA THR A 149 -58.93 -19.35 8.57
C THR A 149 -59.82 -19.31 9.80
N ASP A 150 -60.53 -18.20 10.00
CA ASP A 150 -61.71 -18.08 10.86
C ASP A 150 -62.80 -17.31 10.12
#